data_AF-A0A7W0PRE7-F1
#
_entry.id   AF-A0A7W0PRE7-F1
#
_cell.length_a   1.000
_cell.length_b   1.000
_cell.length_c   1.000
_cell.angle_alpha   90.00
_cell.angle_beta   90.00
_cell.angle_gamma   90.00
#
_symmetry.space_group_name_H-M   'P 1'
#
loop_
_entity.id
_entity.type
_entity.pdbx_description
1 polymer ?
#
loop_
_entity_poly.entity_id
_entity_poly.type
_entity_poly.pdbx_seq_one_letter_code
_entity_poly.pdbx_strand_id
1 'polypeptide(L)'
;DDKYALFHNEKLAELGVTVTERGKMPDLVVSMPSRNWLVLLEAASSHGPVDATRRGELSVLFGDSTARLVFVSCFASRTEMRRYLSQIAWETDVWCADNPTHLIHFNGERFLGPY
;
A
#
# COMPACT_ATOMS: atom_id res chain seq x y z
N ASP A 1 0.32 -24.03 9.05
CA ASP A 1 0.38 -22.56 9.06
C ASP A 1 1.79 -22.05 9.29
N ASP A 2 2.67 -22.25 8.31
CA ASP A 2 3.95 -21.54 8.27
C ASP A 2 3.74 -20.27 7.43
N LYS A 3 3.40 -19.17 8.12
CA LYS A 3 3.36 -17.84 7.51
C LYS A 3 4.80 -17.42 7.25
N TYR A 4 5.34 -17.80 6.08
CA TYR A 4 6.65 -17.37 5.60
C TYR A 4 6.64 -15.84 5.42
N ALA A 5 6.84 -15.11 6.51
CA ALA A 5 7.12 -13.68 6.47
C ALA A 5 8.60 -13.53 6.11
N LEU A 6 8.89 -13.34 4.81
CA LEU A 6 10.21 -12.92 4.37
C LEU A 6 10.40 -11.46 4.79
N PHE A 7 11.05 -11.24 5.93
CA PHE A 7 11.21 -9.93 6.53
C PHE A 7 12.66 -9.46 6.41
N HIS A 8 12.93 -8.59 5.43
CA HIS A 8 14.26 -8.01 5.23
C HIS A 8 14.47 -6.77 6.12
N ASN A 9 14.54 -6.99 7.44
CA ASN A 9 14.72 -5.93 8.44
C ASN A 9 15.87 -4.97 8.11
N GLU A 10 17.01 -5.50 7.71
CA GLU A 10 18.22 -4.70 7.41
C GLU A 10 17.97 -3.72 6.26
N LYS A 11 17.27 -4.17 5.21
CA LYS A 11 16.93 -3.31 4.04
C LYS A 11 15.91 -2.22 4.38
N LEU A 12 14.99 -2.48 5.30
CA LEU A 12 14.06 -1.45 5.78
C LEU A 12 14.78 -0.43 6.68
N ALA A 13 15.70 -0.91 7.53
CA ALA A 13 16.50 -0.05 8.39
C ALA A 13 17.43 0.87 7.57
N GLU A 14 17.99 0.40 6.46
CA GLU A 14 18.75 1.22 5.49
C GLU A 14 17.90 2.38 4.94
N LEU A 15 16.58 2.21 4.85
CA LEU A 15 15.65 3.24 4.43
C LEU A 15 15.14 4.11 5.59
N GLY A 16 15.68 3.96 6.82
CA GLY A 16 15.24 4.69 8.01
C GLY A 16 14.02 4.09 8.70
N VAL A 17 13.54 2.93 8.27
CA VAL A 17 12.32 2.30 8.81
C VAL A 17 12.69 1.19 9.78
N THR A 18 12.39 1.38 11.06
CA THR A 18 12.57 0.36 12.09
C THR A 18 11.20 -0.05 12.65
N VAL A 19 10.82 -1.31 12.44
CA VAL A 19 9.51 -1.81 12.89
C VAL A 19 9.68 -2.73 14.09
N THR A 20 9.17 -2.31 15.24
CA THR A 20 9.23 -3.06 16.50
C THR A 20 8.05 -4.01 16.69
N GLU A 21 6.90 -3.74 16.06
CA GLU A 21 5.67 -4.53 16.20
C GLU A 21 5.18 -5.07 14.85
N ARG A 22 5.29 -6.40 14.66
CA ARG A 22 4.86 -7.07 13.42
C ARG A 22 3.37 -6.90 13.10
N GLY A 23 2.51 -6.71 14.11
CA GLY A 23 1.07 -6.57 13.92
C GLY A 23 0.63 -5.29 13.21
N LYS A 24 1.52 -4.30 13.06
CA LYS A 24 1.22 -3.02 12.41
C LYS A 24 1.67 -2.96 10.95
N MET A 25 2.42 -3.95 10.47
CA MET A 25 2.89 -4.01 9.08
C MET A 25 1.73 -4.20 8.09
N PRO A 26 1.83 -3.65 6.87
CA PRO A 26 0.93 -4.02 5.79
C PRO A 26 1.22 -5.45 5.33
N ASP A 27 0.28 -6.05 4.59
CA ASP A 27 0.44 -7.42 4.08
C ASP A 27 1.70 -7.63 3.23
N LEU A 28 2.10 -6.61 2.45
CA LEU A 28 3.32 -6.64 1.63
C LEU A 28 3.98 -5.26 1.54
N VAL A 29 5.31 -5.25 1.57
CA VAL A 29 6.13 -4.07 1.29
C VAL A 29 7.08 -4.35 0.14
N VAL A 30 7.09 -3.48 -0.88
CA VAL A 30 7.96 -3.59 -2.05
C VAL A 30 8.82 -2.33 -2.16
N SER A 31 10.15 -2.52 -2.15
CA SER A 31 11.08 -1.44 -2.46
C SER A 31 11.30 -1.35 -3.97
N MET A 32 11.21 -0.14 -4.52
CA MET A 32 11.55 0.17 -5.91
C MET A 32 12.70 1.21 -5.94
N PRO A 33 13.98 0.77 -5.85
CA PRO A 33 15.11 1.67 -5.70
C PRO A 33 15.28 2.67 -6.84
N SER A 34 15.00 2.26 -8.09
CA SER A 34 15.14 3.13 -9.27
C SER A 34 14.21 4.35 -9.26
N ARG A 35 13.12 4.30 -8.47
CA ARG A 35 12.16 5.40 -8.30
C ARG A 35 12.23 6.03 -6.91
N ASN A 36 13.07 5.48 -6.03
CA ASN A 36 13.10 5.76 -4.59
C ASN A 36 11.70 5.64 -3.95
N TRP A 37 10.97 4.55 -4.25
CA TRP A 37 9.64 4.30 -3.71
C TRP A 37 9.63 3.11 -2.75
N LEU A 38 8.79 3.22 -1.73
CA LEU A 38 8.39 2.12 -0.88
C LEU A 38 6.88 1.93 -1.01
N VAL A 39 6.49 0.83 -1.65
CA VAL A 39 5.09 0.50 -1.93
C VAL A 39 4.57 -0.35 -0.77
N LEU A 40 3.54 0.13 -0.11
CA LEU A 40 2.86 -0.49 1.02
C LEU A 40 1.52 -1.04 0.53
N LEU A 41 1.38 -2.36 0.51
CA LEU A 41 0.23 -3.04 -0.08
C LEU A 41 -0.59 -3.76 0.99
N GLU A 42 -1.91 -3.52 0.99
CA GLU A 42 -2.87 -4.28 1.80
C GLU A 42 -3.73 -5.17 0.89
N ALA A 43 -3.79 -6.47 1.17
CA ALA A 43 -4.65 -7.41 0.48
C ALA A 43 -6.03 -7.36 1.13
N ALA A 44 -6.91 -6.53 0.55
CA ALA A 44 -8.24 -6.25 1.06
C ALA A 44 -9.14 -7.49 0.90
N SER A 45 -9.03 -8.39 1.87
CA SER A 45 -9.83 -9.60 2.04
C SER A 45 -10.85 -9.39 3.15
N SER A 46 -10.44 -9.54 4.42
CA SER A 46 -11.29 -9.35 5.60
C SER A 46 -11.02 -8.06 6.37
N HIS A 47 -9.79 -7.53 6.34
CA HIS A 47 -9.38 -6.35 7.12
C HIS A 47 -9.70 -5.01 6.44
N GLY A 48 -10.23 -5.04 5.22
CA GLY A 48 -10.57 -3.85 4.45
C GLY A 48 -9.40 -3.25 3.66
N PRO A 49 -9.63 -2.18 2.89
CA PRO A 49 -8.60 -1.47 2.14
C PRO A 49 -7.69 -0.64 3.06
N VAL A 50 -6.72 0.05 2.45
CA VAL A 50 -6.11 1.23 3.05
C VAL A 50 -7.18 2.32 3.17
N ASP A 51 -7.83 2.39 4.33
CA ASP A 51 -8.73 3.47 4.70
C ASP A 51 -7.97 4.68 5.27
N ALA A 52 -8.69 5.75 5.62
CA ALA A 52 -8.06 6.99 6.09
C ALA A 52 -7.25 6.80 7.38
N THR A 53 -7.75 5.96 8.29
CA THR A 53 -7.09 5.64 9.56
C THR A 53 -5.82 4.85 9.28
N ARG A 54 -5.93 3.78 8.49
CA ARG A 54 -4.81 2.89 8.15
C ARG A 54 -3.73 3.61 7.36
N ARG A 55 -4.10 4.50 6.43
CA ARG A 55 -3.18 5.42 5.76
C ARG A 55 -2.38 6.23 6.77
N GLY A 56 -3.04 6.81 7.77
CA GLY A 56 -2.40 7.59 8.83
C GLY A 56 -1.42 6.77 9.65
N GLU A 57 -1.82 5.57 10.08
CA GLU A 57 -0.96 4.63 10.82
C GLU A 57 0.29 4.27 10.04
N LEU A 58 0.14 3.89 8.76
CA LEU A 58 1.28 3.54 7.90
C LEU A 58 2.17 4.76 7.62
N SER A 59 1.59 5.95 7.47
CA SER A 59 2.35 7.19 7.29
C SER A 59 3.24 7.51 8.50
N VAL A 60 2.75 7.25 9.72
CA VAL A 60 3.55 7.40 10.93
C VAL A 60 4.61 6.30 11.03
N LEU A 61 4.20 5.04 10.82
CA LEU A 61 5.09 3.88 10.96
C LEU A 61 6.28 3.93 9.98
N PHE A 62 6.09 4.48 8.79
CA PHE A 62 7.10 4.64 7.75
C PHE A 62 7.55 6.10 7.57
N GLY A 63 7.24 6.99 8.52
CA GLY A 63 7.43 8.44 8.38
C GLY A 63 8.89 8.88 8.27
N ASP A 64 9.80 8.12 8.89
CA ASP A 64 11.24 8.36 8.80
C ASP A 64 11.87 7.78 7.53
N SER A 65 11.05 7.22 6.62
CA SER A 65 11.57 6.61 5.41
C SER A 65 12.21 7.64 4.48
N THR A 66 13.41 7.34 4.00
CA THR A 66 14.08 8.11 2.94
C THR A 66 13.46 7.87 1.56
N ALA A 67 12.65 6.82 1.42
CA ALA A 67 11.88 6.52 0.22
C ALA A 67 10.48 7.14 0.28
N ARG A 68 9.93 7.49 -0.89
CA ARG A 68 8.56 7.99 -0.99
C ARG A 68 7.55 6.86 -0.83
N LEU A 69 6.57 7.06 0.04
CA LEU A 69 5.53 6.06 0.29
C LEU A 69 4.48 6.05 -0.82
N VAL A 70 4.09 4.85 -1.24
CA VAL A 70 2.97 4.59 -2.15
C VAL A 70 2.04 3.59 -1.46
N PHE A 71 0.77 3.91 -1.32
CA PHE A 71 -0.19 3.07 -0.62
C PHE A 71 -1.11 2.39 -1.64
N VAL A 72 -1.22 1.07 -1.59
CA VAL A 72 -2.01 0.29 -2.56
C VAL A 72 -2.97 -0.65 -1.85
N SER A 73 -4.27 -0.50 -2.11
CA SER A 73 -5.24 -1.54 -1.76
C SER A 73 -5.36 -2.55 -2.89
N CYS A 74 -5.17 -3.83 -2.60
CA CYS A 74 -5.20 -4.90 -3.57
C CYS A 74 -6.48 -5.73 -3.42
N PHE A 75 -7.26 -5.85 -4.49
CA PHE A 75 -8.49 -6.66 -4.53
C PHE A 75 -8.39 -7.77 -5.57
N ALA A 76 -9.13 -8.86 -5.36
CA ALA A 76 -9.25 -9.91 -6.37
C ALA A 76 -9.93 -9.41 -7.65
N SER A 77 -10.92 -8.51 -7.52
CA SER A 77 -11.63 -7.92 -8.65
C SER A 77 -12.21 -6.55 -8.33
N ARG A 78 -12.58 -5.79 -9.38
CA ARG A 78 -13.34 -4.54 -9.22
C ARG A 78 -14.72 -4.77 -8.60
N THR A 79 -15.31 -5.94 -8.80
CA THR A 79 -16.60 -6.33 -8.18
C THR A 79 -16.47 -6.42 -6.66
N GLU A 80 -15.39 -7.01 -6.16
CA GLU A 80 -15.10 -7.04 -4.72
C GLU A 80 -14.76 -5.63 -4.19
N MET A 81 -13.89 -4.88 -4.89
CA MET A 81 -13.53 -3.50 -4.55
C MET A 81 -14.75 -2.61 -4.34
N ARG A 82 -15.81 -2.76 -5.16
CA ARG A 82 -17.03 -1.94 -5.07
C ARG A 82 -17.64 -1.90 -3.67
N ARG A 83 -17.53 -2.98 -2.89
CA ARG A 83 -18.07 -3.06 -1.52
C ARG A 83 -17.36 -2.12 -0.55
N TYR A 84 -16.12 -1.75 -0.86
CA TYR A 84 -15.23 -0.94 -0.04
C TYR A 84 -15.00 0.46 -0.62
N LEU A 85 -15.70 0.81 -1.72
CA LEU A 85 -15.43 2.03 -2.47
C LEU A 85 -15.45 3.30 -1.61
N SER A 86 -16.39 3.38 -0.66
CA SER A 86 -16.52 4.53 0.25
C SER A 86 -15.49 4.56 1.38
N GLN A 87 -14.71 3.50 1.56
CA GLN A 87 -13.72 3.36 2.64
C GLN A 87 -12.30 3.63 2.14
N ILE A 88 -12.03 3.46 0.84
CA ILE A 88 -10.71 3.68 0.24
C ILE A 88 -10.28 5.13 0.48
N ALA A 89 -9.11 5.32 1.08
CA ALA A 89 -8.59 6.65 1.35
C ALA A 89 -8.21 7.39 0.06
N TRP A 90 -8.41 8.72 0.08
CA TRP A 90 -7.78 9.59 -0.90
C TRP A 90 -6.25 9.50 -0.84
N GLU A 91 -5.62 9.95 -1.92
CA GLU A 91 -4.18 9.93 -2.13
C GLU A 91 -3.58 8.51 -2.07
N THR A 92 -4.38 7.48 -2.34
CA THR A 92 -3.96 6.07 -2.46
C THR A 92 -4.26 5.51 -3.84
N ASP A 93 -3.71 4.33 -4.13
CA ASP A 93 -3.94 3.58 -5.34
C ASP A 93 -4.68 2.27 -5.06
N VAL A 94 -5.37 1.77 -6.09
CA VAL A 94 -6.03 0.47 -6.05
C VAL A 94 -5.60 -0.38 -7.24
N TRP A 95 -5.24 -1.62 -6.95
CA TRP A 95 -4.92 -2.65 -7.93
C TRP A 95 -5.92 -3.81 -7.83
N CYS A 96 -6.37 -4.32 -8.98
CA CYS A 96 -7.30 -5.44 -9.05
C CYS A 96 -6.67 -6.59 -9.86
N ALA A 97 -6.63 -7.79 -9.27
CA ALA A 97 -5.96 -8.95 -9.87
C ALA A 97 -6.61 -9.40 -11.20
N ASP A 98 -7.92 -9.18 -11.37
CA ASP A 98 -8.65 -9.46 -12.61
C ASP A 98 -8.32 -8.50 -13.77
N ASN A 99 -7.64 -7.38 -13.52
CA ASN A 99 -7.19 -6.40 -14.51
C ASN A 99 -5.74 -5.94 -14.17
N PRO A 100 -4.76 -6.85 -14.21
CA PRO A 100 -3.47 -6.67 -13.53
C PRO A 100 -2.56 -5.60 -14.15
N THR A 101 -2.84 -5.19 -15.39
CA THR A 101 -2.08 -4.16 -16.12
C THR A 101 -2.56 -2.74 -15.82
N HIS A 102 -3.63 -2.57 -15.03
CA HIS A 102 -4.24 -1.29 -14.73
C HIS A 102 -4.14 -0.94 -13.24
N LEU A 103 -4.18 0.35 -12.94
CA LEU A 103 -4.22 0.90 -11.59
C LEU A 103 -5.30 1.98 -11.53
N ILE A 104 -6.02 2.08 -10.42
CA ILE A 104 -7.00 3.13 -10.18
C ILE A 104 -6.42 4.07 -9.14
N HIS A 105 -6.24 5.34 -9.50
CA HIS A 105 -5.74 6.36 -8.60
C HIS A 105 -6.89 7.09 -7.90
N PHE A 106 -6.95 7.01 -6.57
CA PHE A 106 -7.94 7.75 -5.78
C PHE A 106 -7.35 9.10 -5.37
N ASN A 107 -7.29 10.06 -6.31
CA ASN A 107 -6.87 11.43 -6.02
C ASN A 107 -7.24 12.41 -7.15
N GLY A 108 -6.92 13.68 -6.94
CA GLY A 108 -7.19 14.79 -7.86
C GLY A 108 -6.05 15.17 -8.82
N GLU A 109 -5.93 16.48 -9.05
CA GLU A 109 -5.39 17.20 -10.22
C GLU A 109 -4.01 16.80 -10.79
N ARG A 110 -3.22 15.99 -10.08
CA ARG A 110 -1.87 15.59 -10.49
C ARG A 110 -1.81 14.86 -11.84
N PHE A 111 -2.90 14.22 -12.27
CA PHE A 111 -2.93 13.31 -13.42
C PHE A 111 -4.02 13.64 -14.47
N LEU A 112 -4.53 14.87 -14.50
CA LEU A 112 -5.49 15.27 -15.54
C LEU A 112 -4.77 15.47 -16.88
N GLY A 113 -5.20 14.75 -17.91
CA GLY A 113 -4.67 14.83 -19.27
C GLY A 113 -5.31 13.78 -20.20
N PRO A 114 -5.18 13.91 -21.53
CA PRO A 114 -5.66 12.90 -22.46
C PRO A 114 -4.89 11.57 -22.32
N TYR A 115 -5.58 10.46 -22.58
CA TYR A 115 -5.01 9.11 -22.64
C TYR A 115 -4.33 8.83 -23.97
#